data_AF-A0A7C5DNY9-F1
#
_entry.id   AF-A0A7C5DNY9-F1
#
_cell.length_a   1.000
_cell.length_b   1.000
_cell.length_c   1.000
_cell.angle_alpha   90.00
_cell.angle_beta   90.00
_cell.angle_gamma   90.00
#
_symmetry.space_group_name_H-M   'P 1'
#
loop_
_entity.id
_entity.type
_entity.pdbx_description
1 polymer ?
#
loop_
_entity_poly.entity_id
_entity_poly.type
_entity_poly.pdbx_seq_one_letter_code
_entity_poly.pdbx_strand_id
1 'polypeptide(L)'
;MARPLDYGEPVLLWEEGKGRTFLVTLEEGGVLHTHRGAIPHDQLVGKPEGMEVISSTGQCFYAFRPRARERMMKVRRRTQIVYPKDAGWLVLALDLFPGARVIEMGTGSGAFTILLAQLVGKEGRVYTFDRREDFLENALSNLSRYSLLDR
;
A
#
# COMPACT_ATOMS: atom_id res chain seq x y z
N MET A 1 9.99 15.67 13.64
CA MET A 1 9.92 15.92 12.18
C MET A 1 9.63 14.60 11.48
N ALA A 2 8.82 14.59 10.43
CA ALA A 2 8.59 13.39 9.63
C ALA A 2 9.90 12.97 8.96
N ARG A 3 10.20 11.66 8.95
CA ARG A 3 11.42 11.16 8.29
C ARG A 3 11.34 11.45 6.78
N PRO A 4 12.46 11.89 6.15
CA PRO A 4 12.53 12.05 4.70
C PRO A 4 12.10 10.80 3.94
N LEU A 5 11.62 10.99 2.71
CA LEU A 5 11.39 9.90 1.76
C LEU A 5 12.73 9.39 1.23
N ASP A 6 12.84 8.09 1.05
CA ASP A 6 14.04 7.44 0.53
C ASP A 6 13.70 6.48 -0.62
N TYR A 7 14.71 6.09 -1.38
CA TYR A 7 14.58 5.08 -2.42
C TYR A 7 14.13 3.73 -1.83
N GLY A 8 13.43 2.93 -2.63
CA GLY A 8 12.83 1.66 -2.23
C GLY A 8 11.53 1.80 -1.42
N GLU A 9 11.15 3.01 -0.99
CA GLU A 9 9.89 3.22 -0.27
C GLU A 9 8.69 3.34 -1.22
N PRO A 10 7.53 2.77 -0.85
CA PRO A 10 6.28 3.06 -1.53
C PRO A 10 5.76 4.44 -1.12
N VAL A 11 5.47 5.28 -2.11
CA VAL A 11 4.95 6.64 -1.97
C VAL A 11 3.66 6.80 -2.76
N LEU A 12 2.68 7.39 -2.09
CA LEU A 12 1.40 7.79 -2.64
C LEU A 12 1.45 9.26 -3.07
N LEU A 13 1.30 9.52 -4.36
CA LEU A 13 1.09 10.85 -4.90
C LEU A 13 -0.40 11.14 -5.02
N TRP A 14 -0.87 12.20 -4.38
CA TRP A 14 -2.26 12.66 -4.40
C TRP A 14 -2.38 13.90 -5.29
N GLU A 15 -3.15 13.81 -6.38
CA GLU A 15 -3.41 14.92 -7.33
C GLU A 15 -4.33 15.95 -6.68
N GLU A 16 -3.87 17.20 -6.61
CA GLU A 16 -4.66 18.30 -6.10
C GLU A 16 -5.95 18.52 -6.91
N GLY A 17 -7.05 18.83 -6.22
CA GLY A 17 -8.35 19.14 -6.81
C GLY A 17 -9.17 17.93 -7.25
N LYS A 18 -8.56 16.92 -7.90
CA LYS A 18 -9.27 15.71 -8.36
C LYS A 18 -9.17 14.51 -7.42
N GLY A 19 -8.22 14.53 -6.48
CA GLY A 19 -8.02 13.47 -5.49
C GLY A 19 -7.63 12.11 -6.06
N ARG A 20 -7.15 12.07 -7.32
CA ARG A 20 -6.59 10.85 -7.91
C ARG A 20 -5.30 10.51 -7.20
N THR A 21 -5.07 9.22 -6.98
CA THR A 21 -3.88 8.75 -6.28
C THR A 21 -3.06 7.82 -7.15
N PHE A 22 -1.74 7.95 -7.06
CA PHE A 22 -0.77 7.10 -7.72
C PHE A 22 0.13 6.50 -6.66
N LEU A 23 0.31 5.18 -6.68
CA LEU A 23 1.23 4.50 -5.76
C LEU A 23 2.43 4.04 -6.56
N VAL A 24 3.61 4.49 -6.17
CA VAL A 24 4.88 4.18 -6.84
C VAL A 24 5.92 3.82 -5.79
N THR A 25 6.83 2.90 -6.13
CA THR A 25 8.04 2.68 -5.34
C THR A 25 9.12 3.61 -5.88
N LEU A 26 9.75 4.40 -5.00
CA LEU A 26 10.82 5.30 -5.43
C LEU A 26 12.04 4.50 -5.87
N GLU A 27 12.60 4.89 -7.01
CA GLU A 27 13.71 4.24 -7.69
C GLU A 27 14.64 5.34 -8.22
N GLU A 28 15.94 5.13 -8.14
CA GLU A 28 16.96 6.09 -8.61
C GLU A 28 16.85 6.32 -10.11
N GLY A 29 16.74 7.59 -10.52
CA GLY A 29 16.49 7.96 -11.91
C GLY A 29 15.10 7.55 -12.43
N GLY A 30 14.24 7.00 -11.57
CA GLY A 30 12.90 6.59 -11.93
C GLY A 30 11.97 7.78 -12.18
N VAL A 31 10.96 7.57 -13.02
CA VAL A 31 10.00 8.61 -13.38
C VAL A 31 8.60 8.03 -13.37
N LEU A 32 7.71 8.64 -12.58
CA LEU A 32 6.29 8.36 -12.66
C LEU A 32 5.66 9.14 -13.81
N HIS A 33 5.18 8.43 -14.83
CA HIS A 33 4.39 9.02 -15.90
C HIS A 33 2.91 9.00 -15.58
N THR A 34 2.27 10.16 -15.68
CA THR A 34 0.82 10.30 -15.51
C THR A 34 0.21 11.05 -16.69
N HIS A 35 -1.12 11.05 -16.77
CA HIS A 35 -1.87 11.91 -17.68
C HIS A 35 -1.67 13.42 -17.43
N ARG A 36 -1.00 13.81 -16.33
CA ARG A 36 -0.63 15.19 -15.97
C ARG A 36 0.87 15.41 -16.10
N GLY A 37 1.56 14.64 -16.95
CA GLY A 37 3.00 14.74 -17.12
C GLY A 37 3.81 13.83 -16.21
N ALA A 38 5.12 14.01 -16.31
CA ALA A 38 6.14 13.21 -15.65
C ALA A 38 6.52 13.79 -14.28
N ILE A 39 6.78 12.91 -13.32
CA ILE A 39 7.28 13.25 -11.98
C ILE A 39 8.53 12.38 -11.72
N PRO A 40 9.74 12.95 -11.84
CA PRO A 40 10.99 12.27 -11.46
C PRO A 40 11.01 11.94 -9.97
N HIS A 41 11.42 10.73 -9.63
CA HIS A 41 11.48 10.25 -8.24
C HIS A 41 12.46 11.05 -7.39
N ASP A 42 13.55 11.51 -7.99
CA ASP A 42 14.57 12.35 -7.37
C ASP A 42 14.01 13.67 -6.82
N GLN A 43 12.84 14.13 -7.32
CA GLN A 43 12.17 15.31 -6.75
C GLN A 43 11.56 15.05 -5.37
N LEU A 44 11.35 13.78 -4.99
CA LEU A 44 10.69 13.37 -3.74
C LEU A 44 11.70 12.93 -2.68
N VAL A 45 12.80 12.29 -3.10
CA VAL A 45 13.81 11.75 -2.18
C VAL A 45 14.45 12.88 -1.36
N GLY A 46 14.71 12.60 -0.09
CA GLY A 46 15.29 13.55 0.86
C GLY A 46 14.29 14.58 1.42
N LYS A 47 13.05 14.65 0.90
CA LYS A 47 12.03 15.58 1.36
C LYS A 47 11.03 14.92 2.31
N PRO A 48 10.39 15.70 3.22
CA PRO A 48 9.41 15.16 4.15
C PRO A 48 8.09 14.78 3.46
N GLU A 49 7.34 13.86 4.07
CA GLU A 49 5.95 13.57 3.69
C GLU A 49 5.07 14.83 3.80
N GLY A 50 4.10 14.96 2.89
CA GLY A 50 3.16 16.08 2.80
C GLY A 50 3.64 17.23 1.93
N MET A 51 4.83 17.13 1.34
CA MET A 51 5.37 18.14 0.44
C MET A 51 4.62 18.23 -0.89
N GLU A 52 4.67 19.41 -1.50
CA GLU A 52 4.18 19.66 -2.86
C GLU A 52 5.20 19.20 -3.91
N VAL A 53 4.72 18.44 -4.90
CA VAL A 53 5.48 17.94 -6.05
C VAL A 53 4.79 18.44 -7.33
N ILE A 54 5.55 19.10 -8.19
CA ILE A 54 5.04 19.65 -9.44
C ILE A 54 5.42 18.74 -10.61
N SER A 55 4.43 18.32 -11.38
CA SER A 55 4.67 17.55 -12.59
C SER A 55 5.25 18.41 -13.72
N SER A 56 5.75 17.76 -14.77
CA SER A 56 6.26 18.45 -15.97
C SER A 56 5.24 19.35 -16.69
N THR A 57 3.94 19.23 -16.39
CA THR A 57 2.89 20.11 -16.94
C THR A 57 2.40 21.17 -15.94
N GLY A 58 3.06 21.32 -14.80
CA GLY A 58 2.68 22.27 -13.75
C GLY A 58 1.55 21.80 -12.82
N GLN A 59 1.10 20.54 -12.89
CA GLN A 59 0.08 20.05 -11.97
C GLN A 59 0.69 19.75 -10.60
N CYS A 60 0.04 20.24 -9.55
CA CYS A 60 0.41 20.00 -8.16
C CYS A 60 -0.06 18.61 -7.68
N PHE A 61 0.84 17.93 -6.97
CA PHE A 61 0.63 16.69 -6.24
C PHE A 61 1.19 16.82 -4.82
N TYR A 62 0.68 15.98 -3.91
CA TYR A 62 1.21 15.85 -2.56
C TYR A 62 1.70 14.43 -2.31
N ALA A 63 2.90 14.29 -1.76
CA ALA A 63 3.55 12.99 -1.54
C ALA A 63 3.35 12.46 -0.12
N PHE A 64 2.78 11.27 0.03
CA PHE A 64 2.49 10.62 1.30
C PHE A 64 2.97 9.18 1.37
N ARG A 65 3.16 8.64 2.58
CA ARG A 65 3.31 7.20 2.75
C ARG A 65 1.93 6.54 2.67
N PRO A 66 1.78 5.40 1.97
CA PRO A 66 0.49 4.74 1.87
C PRO A 66 0.04 4.24 3.24
N ARG A 67 -1.19 4.63 3.63
CA ARG A 67 -1.84 4.14 4.84
C ARG A 67 -2.57 2.84 4.53
N ALA A 68 -3.16 2.22 5.55
CA ALA A 68 -3.81 0.91 5.43
C ALA A 68 -4.81 0.86 4.26
N ARG A 69 -5.67 1.88 4.13
CA ARG A 69 -6.61 2.00 3.02
C ARG A 69 -5.92 1.97 1.67
N GLU A 70 -4.87 2.77 1.46
CA GLU A 70 -4.18 2.83 0.18
C GLU A 70 -3.49 1.52 -0.15
N ARG A 71 -2.87 0.86 0.85
CA ARG A 71 -2.23 -0.44 0.68
C ARG A 71 -3.25 -1.51 0.25
N MET A 72 -4.42 -1.53 0.88
CA MET A 72 -5.52 -2.42 0.50
C MET A 72 -6.06 -2.13 -0.90
N MET A 73 -6.23 -0.85 -1.23
CA MET A 73 -6.93 -0.44 -2.45
C MET A 73 -6.05 -0.49 -3.71
N LYS A 74 -4.72 -0.38 -3.54
CA LYS A 74 -3.72 -0.35 -4.62
C LYS A 74 -3.03 -1.70 -4.87
N VAL A 75 -3.56 -2.79 -4.32
CA VAL A 75 -3.16 -4.14 -4.71
C VAL A 75 -3.40 -4.37 -6.20
N ARG A 76 -2.54 -5.19 -6.82
CA ARG A 76 -2.84 -5.77 -8.13
C ARG A 76 -3.99 -6.76 -7.95
N ARG A 77 -5.15 -6.43 -8.49
CA ARG A 77 -6.36 -7.25 -8.35
C ARG A 77 -6.37 -8.38 -9.37
N ARG A 78 -6.47 -9.60 -8.87
CA ARG A 78 -6.83 -10.80 -9.63
C ARG A 78 -8.21 -11.33 -9.23
N THR A 79 -8.69 -10.90 -8.08
CA THR A 79 -9.94 -11.32 -7.46
C THR A 79 -10.73 -10.11 -6.96
N GLN A 80 -11.98 -10.34 -6.56
CA GLN A 80 -12.68 -9.38 -5.71
C GLN A 80 -11.96 -9.24 -4.36
N ILE A 81 -12.01 -8.04 -3.79
CA ILE A 81 -11.36 -7.73 -2.51
C ILE A 81 -12.39 -7.35 -1.44
N VAL A 82 -12.01 -7.54 -0.18
CA VAL A 82 -12.70 -6.92 0.97
C VAL A 82 -12.36 -5.42 0.96
N TYR A 83 -13.38 -4.57 0.94
CA TYR A 83 -13.20 -3.12 0.96
C TYR A 83 -13.03 -2.60 2.39
N PRO A 84 -12.40 -1.43 2.59
CA PRO A 84 -12.14 -0.87 3.92
C PRO A 84 -13.36 -0.78 4.84
N LYS A 85 -14.56 -0.53 4.29
CA LYS A 85 -15.80 -0.48 5.09
C LYS A 85 -16.08 -1.81 5.82
N ASP A 86 -15.92 -2.93 5.11
CA ASP A 86 -16.22 -4.26 5.62
C ASP A 86 -15.05 -4.77 6.46
N ALA A 87 -13.82 -4.47 6.02
CA ALA A 87 -12.62 -4.81 6.75
C ALA A 87 -12.58 -4.18 8.15
N GLY A 88 -13.01 -2.91 8.28
CA GLY A 88 -13.11 -2.25 9.59
C GLY A 88 -14.08 -2.95 10.53
N TRP A 89 -15.26 -3.36 10.01
CA TRP A 89 -16.21 -4.14 10.79
C TRP A 89 -15.67 -5.52 11.16
N LEU A 90 -15.04 -6.24 10.22
CA LEU A 90 -14.46 -7.57 10.48
C LEU A 90 -13.37 -7.51 11.55
N VAL A 91 -12.46 -6.53 11.47
CA VAL A 91 -11.42 -6.32 12.48
C VAL A 91 -12.03 -6.08 13.87
N LEU A 92 -13.08 -5.27 13.96
CA LEU A 92 -13.80 -5.02 15.21
C LEU A 92 -14.50 -6.29 15.72
N ALA A 93 -15.20 -7.01 14.84
CA ALA A 93 -15.96 -8.21 15.20
C ALA A 93 -15.06 -9.39 15.62
N LEU A 94 -13.85 -9.46 15.08
CA LEU A 94 -12.84 -10.46 15.45
C LEU A 94 -12.10 -10.12 16.75
N ASP A 95 -12.35 -8.95 17.34
CA ASP A 95 -11.60 -8.41 18.48
C ASP A 95 -10.08 -8.49 18.22
N LEU A 96 -9.65 -8.05 17.02
CA LEU A 96 -8.27 -8.23 16.58
C LEU A 96 -7.32 -7.32 17.37
N PHE A 97 -6.23 -7.90 17.89
CA PHE A 97 -5.23 -7.18 18.69
C PHE A 97 -3.79 -7.48 18.24
N PRO A 98 -2.81 -6.60 18.54
CA PRO A 98 -1.39 -6.86 18.27
C PRO A 98 -0.89 -8.12 18.98
N GLY A 99 -0.19 -9.01 18.27
CA GLY A 99 0.24 -10.31 18.76
C GLY A 99 -0.74 -11.46 18.42
N ALA A 100 -1.91 -11.16 17.88
CA ALA A 100 -2.88 -12.19 17.51
C ALA A 100 -2.34 -13.12 16.40
N ARG A 101 -2.78 -14.38 16.45
CA ARG A 101 -2.59 -15.38 15.39
C ARG A 101 -3.91 -15.56 14.65
N VAL A 102 -3.95 -15.17 13.38
CA VAL A 102 -5.18 -15.15 12.58
C VAL A 102 -5.10 -16.20 11.49
N ILE A 103 -6.19 -16.92 11.25
CA ILE A 103 -6.36 -17.76 10.07
C ILE A 103 -7.29 -17.03 9.09
N GLU A 104 -6.86 -16.93 7.84
CA GLU A 104 -7.66 -16.41 6.72
C GLU A 104 -7.76 -17.52 5.65
N MET A 105 -8.96 -17.74 5.12
CA MET A 105 -9.18 -18.71 4.03
C MET A 105 -9.80 -17.98 2.84
N GLY A 106 -9.16 -18.10 1.68
CA GLY A 106 -9.37 -17.25 0.52
C GLY A 106 -8.47 -16.01 0.59
N THR A 107 -7.18 -16.17 0.30
CA THR A 107 -6.23 -15.05 0.22
C THR A 107 -6.58 -14.07 -0.90
N GLY A 108 -7.01 -14.59 -2.06
CA GLY A 108 -7.33 -13.79 -3.22
C GLY A 108 -6.20 -12.84 -3.62
N SER A 109 -6.48 -11.54 -3.70
CA SER A 109 -5.47 -10.53 -4.05
C SER A 109 -4.63 -10.04 -2.86
N GLY A 110 -4.89 -10.53 -1.64
CA GLY A 110 -4.15 -10.18 -0.42
C GLY A 110 -4.53 -8.84 0.22
N ALA A 111 -5.62 -8.20 -0.22
CA ALA A 111 -6.01 -6.88 0.30
C ALA A 111 -6.33 -6.91 1.79
N PHE A 112 -7.13 -7.88 2.25
CA PHE A 112 -7.45 -8.00 3.67
C PHE A 112 -6.27 -8.56 4.47
N THR A 113 -5.55 -9.54 3.91
CA THR A 113 -4.29 -10.05 4.45
C THR A 113 -3.29 -8.94 4.80
N ILE A 114 -3.14 -7.93 3.94
CA ILE A 114 -2.29 -6.75 4.21
C ILE A 114 -2.75 -6.03 5.48
N LEU A 115 -4.06 -5.77 5.63
CA LEU A 115 -4.58 -5.11 6.83
C LEU A 115 -4.34 -5.97 8.07
N LEU A 116 -4.64 -7.27 8.01
CA LEU A 116 -4.41 -8.20 9.11
C LEU A 116 -2.94 -8.21 9.52
N ALA A 117 -2.02 -8.38 8.57
CA ALA A 117 -0.58 -8.40 8.79
C ALA A 117 -0.07 -7.10 9.46
N GLN A 118 -0.64 -5.95 9.11
CA GLN A 118 -0.31 -4.68 9.77
C GLN A 118 -0.81 -4.61 11.21
N LEU A 119 -2.03 -5.09 11.47
CA LEU A 119 -2.68 -4.96 12.77
C LEU A 119 -2.16 -5.95 13.81
N VAL A 120 -1.84 -7.19 13.40
CA VAL A 120 -1.25 -8.19 14.30
C VAL A 120 0.18 -7.80 14.72
N GLY A 121 0.85 -6.92 13.97
CA GLY A 121 2.14 -6.37 14.33
C GLY A 121 3.30 -7.39 14.34
N LYS A 122 4.38 -7.03 15.04
CA LYS A 122 5.65 -7.79 15.01
C LYS A 122 5.61 -9.13 15.75
N GLU A 123 4.75 -9.23 16.76
CA GLU A 123 4.60 -10.44 17.60
C GLU A 123 3.49 -11.36 17.08
N GLY A 124 2.64 -10.88 16.16
CA GLY A 124 1.51 -11.62 15.62
C GLY A 124 1.82 -12.31 14.30
N ARG A 125 0.86 -13.12 13.83
CA ARG A 125 1.00 -13.89 12.59
C ARG A 125 -0.34 -14.10 11.88
N VAL A 126 -0.35 -13.98 10.55
CA VAL A 126 -1.48 -14.33 9.68
C VAL A 126 -1.14 -15.59 8.88
N TYR A 127 -1.99 -16.60 9.01
CA TYR A 127 -1.93 -17.83 8.23
C TYR A 127 -3.04 -17.77 7.20
N THR A 128 -2.71 -17.35 5.98
CA THR A 128 -3.66 -17.25 4.87
C THR A 128 -3.53 -18.44 3.94
N PHE A 129 -4.66 -18.93 3.45
CA PHE A 129 -4.71 -20.09 2.56
C PHE A 129 -5.56 -19.77 1.33
N ASP A 130 -5.07 -20.14 0.15
CA ASP A 130 -5.85 -20.16 -1.06
C ASP A 130 -5.56 -21.46 -1.81
N ARG A 131 -6.58 -22.03 -2.44
CA ARG A 131 -6.41 -23.24 -3.25
C ARG A 131 -5.65 -22.94 -4.54
N ARG A 132 -5.72 -21.69 -5.01
CA ARG A 132 -5.13 -21.25 -6.27
C ARG A 132 -3.75 -20.65 -6.03
N GLU A 133 -2.73 -21.33 -6.55
CA GLU A 133 -1.33 -20.88 -6.47
C GLU A 133 -1.14 -19.50 -7.10
N ASP A 134 -1.78 -19.22 -8.24
CA ASP A 134 -1.69 -17.91 -8.90
C ASP A 134 -2.27 -16.74 -8.07
N PHE A 135 -3.22 -17.03 -7.17
CA PHE A 135 -3.72 -16.04 -6.21
C PHE A 135 -2.73 -15.82 -5.09
N LEU A 136 -2.12 -16.90 -4.56
CA LEU A 136 -1.05 -16.81 -3.57
C LEU A 136 0.15 -16.01 -4.12
N GLU A 137 0.63 -16.30 -5.32
CA GLU A 137 1.71 -15.54 -5.97
C GLU A 137 1.39 -14.05 -6.08
N ASN A 138 0.17 -13.72 -6.52
CA ASN A 138 -0.27 -12.33 -6.63
C ASN A 138 -0.36 -11.65 -5.25
N ALA A 139 -0.90 -12.34 -4.25
CA ALA A 139 -0.96 -11.84 -2.88
C ALA A 139 0.44 -11.61 -2.30
N LEU A 140 1.34 -12.58 -2.41
CA LEU A 140 2.74 -12.45 -1.97
C LEU A 140 3.44 -11.28 -2.67
N SER A 141 3.25 -11.13 -3.97
CA SER A 141 3.74 -9.97 -4.72
C SER A 141 3.20 -8.65 -4.14
N ASN A 142 1.90 -8.57 -3.83
CA ASN A 142 1.32 -7.36 -3.21
C ASN A 142 1.84 -7.10 -1.79
N LEU A 143 1.97 -8.14 -0.95
CA LEU A 143 2.48 -8.02 0.43
C LEU A 143 3.96 -7.61 0.46
N SER A 144 4.76 -8.09 -0.50
CA SER A 144 6.19 -7.78 -0.60
C SER A 144 6.47 -6.27 -0.72
N ARG A 145 5.56 -5.53 -1.38
CA ARG A 145 5.66 -4.06 -1.58
C ARG A 145 5.59 -3.28 -0.27
N TYR A 146 5.15 -3.90 0.81
CA TYR A 146 4.99 -3.29 2.12
C TYR A 146 5.80 -4.00 3.21
N SER A 147 6.69 -4.92 2.82
CA SER A 147 7.50 -5.72 3.75
C SER A 147 6.67 -6.48 4.79
N LEU A 148 5.59 -7.12 4.33
CA LEU A 148 4.64 -7.86 5.19
C LEU A 148 4.72 -9.39 5.03
N LEU A 149 5.70 -9.91 4.29
CA LEU A 149 5.83 -11.35 4.03
C LEU A 149 6.26 -12.18 5.25
N ASP A 150 6.84 -11.53 6.26
CA ASP A 150 7.25 -12.14 7.51
C ASP A 150 6.14 -12.13 8.58
N ARG A 151 4.96 -11.62 8.23
CA ARG A 151 3.79 -11.54 9.09
C ARG A 151 2.87 -12.74 8.91
#